data_AF-A0A948EKX1-F1
#
_entry.id   AF-A0A948EKX1-F1
#
_cell.length_a   1.000
_cell.length_b   1.000
_cell.length_c   1.000
_cell.angle_alpha   90.00
_cell.angle_beta   90.00
_cell.angle_gamma   90.00
#
_symmetry.space_group_name_H-M   'P 1'
#
loop_
_entity.id
_entity.type
_entity.pdbx_description
1 polymer ?
#
loop_
_entity_poly.entity_id
_entity_poly.type
_entity_poly.pdbx_seq_one_letter_code
_entity_poly.pdbx_strand_id
1 'polypeptide(L)'
;TEVGYTGGHTKDPTYKQVCTDTTGHAEAIRITYDPAVISYDDLLKVFWENHNPTTPNRQGPDVGSQYRSAIFYTTPEQQKTAIASREKLDRSHKYSKPIVTEITQAGEFYRAEDYHQQYYQKKGGGSCKF
;
A
#
# COMPACT_ATOMS: atom_id res chain seq x y z
N THR A 1 7.08 -11.69 -1.19
CA THR A 1 6.02 -10.68 -1.07
C THR A 1 4.68 -11.35 -1.31
N GLU A 2 3.64 -10.86 -0.65
CA GLU A 2 2.28 -11.37 -0.79
C GLU A 2 1.34 -10.19 -1.02
N VAL A 3 0.33 -10.36 -1.86
CA VAL A 3 -0.72 -9.36 -2.06
C VAL A 3 -2.00 -9.78 -1.34
N GLY A 4 -2.79 -8.81 -0.88
CA GLY A 4 -3.95 -9.09 -0.06
C GLY A 4 -4.74 -7.84 0.29
N TYR A 5 -5.58 -7.99 1.30
CA TYR A 5 -6.55 -7.01 1.76
C TYR A 5 -6.34 -6.75 3.24
N THR A 6 -6.28 -5.49 3.64
CA THR A 6 -6.18 -5.09 5.06
C THR A 6 -6.72 -3.69 5.29
N GLY A 7 -6.83 -3.28 6.56
CA GLY A 7 -7.34 -1.97 6.95
C GLY A 7 -8.86 -1.81 6.86
N GLY A 8 -9.58 -2.86 6.48
CA GLY A 8 -11.05 -2.93 6.49
C GLY A 8 -11.61 -3.68 7.69
N HIS A 9 -12.92 -3.92 7.66
CA HIS A 9 -13.68 -4.51 8.76
C HIS A 9 -14.36 -5.85 8.42
N THR A 10 -14.43 -6.21 7.13
CA THR A 10 -14.99 -7.49 6.69
C THR A 10 -13.97 -8.62 6.89
N LYS A 11 -14.39 -9.73 7.49
CA LYS A 11 -13.55 -10.93 7.63
C LYS A 11 -13.54 -11.76 6.35
N ASP A 12 -12.40 -12.37 6.04
CA ASP A 12 -12.16 -13.23 4.87
C ASP A 12 -12.75 -12.66 3.56
N PRO A 13 -12.43 -11.40 3.20
CA PRO A 13 -12.99 -10.75 2.02
C PRO A 13 -12.47 -11.42 0.74
N THR A 14 -13.36 -11.58 -0.24
CA THR A 14 -12.98 -11.92 -1.63
C THR A 14 -12.66 -10.66 -2.42
N TYR A 15 -11.88 -10.78 -3.50
CA TYR A 15 -11.61 -9.65 -4.41
C TYR A 15 -12.89 -8.93 -4.84
N LYS A 16 -13.93 -9.70 -5.18
CA LYS A 16 -15.23 -9.16 -5.61
C LYS A 16 -15.89 -8.28 -4.54
N GLN A 17 -15.79 -8.66 -3.27
CA GLN A 17 -16.30 -7.86 -2.16
C GLN A 17 -15.44 -6.63 -1.89
N VAL A 18 -14.12 -6.71 -2.13
CA VAL A 18 -13.26 -5.53 -2.03
C VAL A 18 -13.60 -4.51 -3.12
N CYS A 19 -13.87 -4.97 -4.34
CA CYS A 19 -14.28 -4.09 -5.44
C CYS A 19 -15.62 -3.36 -5.23
N THR A 20 -16.47 -3.78 -4.29
CA THR A 20 -17.72 -3.05 -3.99
C THR A 20 -17.51 -1.83 -3.10
N ASP A 21 -16.29 -1.60 -2.62
CA ASP A 21 -15.92 -0.48 -1.73
C ASP A 21 -16.63 -0.51 -0.36
N THR A 22 -17.33 -1.60 -0.02
CA THR A 22 -18.10 -1.73 1.23
C THR A 22 -17.32 -2.38 2.36
N THR A 23 -16.19 -3.04 2.07
CA THR A 23 -15.42 -3.80 3.07
C THR A 23 -14.44 -2.94 3.87
N GLY A 24 -14.16 -1.73 3.37
CA GLY A 24 -13.16 -0.80 3.90
C GLY A 24 -11.70 -1.24 3.69
N HIS A 25 -11.46 -2.41 3.07
CA HIS A 25 -10.10 -2.89 2.85
C HIS A 25 -9.38 -2.07 1.78
N ALA A 26 -8.09 -1.84 2.00
CA ALA A 26 -7.15 -1.45 0.96
C ALA A 26 -6.55 -2.70 0.31
N GLU A 27 -6.29 -2.63 -0.99
CA GLU A 27 -5.32 -3.53 -1.61
C GLU A 27 -3.92 -3.22 -1.04
N ALA A 28 -3.25 -4.25 -0.54
CA ALA A 28 -1.99 -4.10 0.17
C ALA A 28 -0.98 -5.19 -0.21
N ILE A 29 0.30 -4.84 -0.07
CA ILE A 29 1.42 -5.76 -0.25
C ILE A 29 2.06 -6.00 1.12
N ARG A 30 2.11 -7.27 1.55
CA ARG A 30 2.89 -7.70 2.70
C ARG A 30 4.32 -8.01 2.27
N ILE A 31 5.26 -7.29 2.86
CA ILE A 31 6.70 -7.41 2.59
C ILE A 31 7.38 -7.97 3.83
N THR A 32 7.94 -9.18 3.70
CA THR A 32 8.91 -9.75 4.64
C THR A 32 10.29 -9.47 4.10
N TYR A 33 11.16 -8.89 4.90
CA TYR A 33 12.51 -8.48 4.50
C TYR A 33 13.50 -8.71 5.64
N ASP A 34 14.79 -8.82 5.30
CA ASP A 34 15.88 -8.91 6.26
C ASP A 34 16.42 -7.49 6.54
N PRO A 35 16.30 -6.96 7.77
CA PRO A 35 16.78 -5.63 8.12
C PRO A 35 18.31 -5.48 8.03
N ALA A 36 19.08 -6.58 8.00
CA ALA A 36 20.52 -6.54 7.76
C ALA A 36 20.88 -6.30 6.28
N VAL A 37 19.93 -6.54 5.37
CA VAL A 37 20.13 -6.40 3.91
C VAL A 37 19.46 -5.13 3.38
N ILE A 38 18.25 -4.82 3.86
CA ILE A 38 17.48 -3.65 3.41
C ILE A 38 16.76 -2.99 4.58
N SER A 39 16.85 -1.66 4.67
CA SER A 39 16.22 -0.92 5.76
C SER A 39 14.74 -0.64 5.47
N TYR A 40 13.99 -0.30 6.53
CA TYR A 40 12.61 0.16 6.37
C TYR A 40 12.53 1.48 5.59
N ASP A 41 13.51 2.38 5.74
CA ASP A 41 13.60 3.61 4.96
C ASP A 41 13.78 3.35 3.46
N ASP A 42 14.53 2.30 3.08
CA ASP A 42 14.67 1.90 1.68
C ASP A 42 13.33 1.41 1.11
N LEU A 43 12.57 0.64 1.88
CA LEU A 43 11.23 0.20 1.49
C LEU A 43 10.28 1.39 1.32
N LEU A 44 10.32 2.36 2.24
CA LEU A 44 9.54 3.58 2.14
C LEU A 44 9.93 4.40 0.92
N LYS A 45 11.23 4.50 0.60
CA LYS A 45 11.69 5.18 -0.60
C LYS A 45 11.10 4.54 -1.86
N VAL A 46 11.16 3.22 -1.98
CA VAL A 46 10.54 2.48 -3.09
C VAL A 46 9.04 2.76 -3.14
N PHE A 47 8.35 2.72 -2.00
CA PHE A 47 6.93 3.06 -1.92
C PHE A 47 6.63 4.46 -2.48
N TRP A 48 7.32 5.51 -2.01
CA TRP A 48 7.10 6.89 -2.45
C TRP A 48 7.47 7.15 -3.92
N GLU A 49 8.35 6.35 -4.51
CA GLU A 49 8.78 6.48 -5.91
C GLU A 49 7.85 5.76 -6.89
N ASN A 50 7.04 4.81 -6.44
CA ASN A 50 6.30 3.89 -7.32
C ASN A 50 4.76 4.05 -7.25
N HIS A 51 4.23 5.12 -6.65
CA HIS A 51 2.79 5.44 -6.71
C HIS A 51 2.54 6.95 -6.56
N ASN A 52 1.30 7.40 -6.72
CA ASN A 52 0.90 8.79 -6.46
C ASN A 52 0.32 8.95 -5.05
N PRO A 53 1.07 9.54 -4.10
CA PRO A 53 0.63 9.69 -2.72
C PRO A 53 -0.31 10.88 -2.46
N THR A 54 -0.76 11.59 -3.51
CA THR A 54 -1.59 12.81 -3.38
C THR A 54 -3.03 12.63 -3.85
N THR A 55 -3.39 11.46 -4.36
CA THR A 55 -4.72 11.15 -4.88
C THR A 55 -5.53 10.35 -3.86
N PRO A 56 -6.55 10.94 -3.22
CA PRO A 56 -7.39 10.21 -2.28
C PRO A 56 -8.21 9.15 -3.01
N ASN A 57 -8.25 7.93 -2.45
CA ASN A 57 -9.06 6.79 -2.95
C ASN A 57 -8.90 6.53 -4.45
N ARG A 58 -7.67 6.66 -4.96
CA ARG A 58 -7.38 6.52 -6.39
C ARG A 58 -5.88 6.31 -6.64
N GLN A 59 -5.54 5.41 -7.56
CA GLN A 59 -4.21 5.34 -8.19
C GLN A 59 -4.37 5.27 -9.72
N GLY A 60 -3.89 6.29 -10.43
CA GLY A 60 -4.00 6.34 -11.89
C GLY A 60 -5.45 6.20 -12.40
N PRO A 61 -5.78 5.18 -13.21
CA PRO A 61 -7.15 4.92 -13.68
C PRO A 61 -8.04 4.23 -12.62
N ASP A 62 -7.46 3.66 -11.58
CA ASP A 62 -8.16 2.82 -10.59
C ASP A 62 -8.74 3.71 -9.47
N VAL A 63 -10.06 3.69 -9.31
CA VAL A 63 -10.82 4.57 -8.39
C VAL A 63 -11.58 3.71 -7.37
N GLY A 64 -11.49 4.09 -6.10
CA GLY A 64 -12.15 3.42 -4.97
C GLY A 64 -11.29 3.46 -3.71
N SER A 65 -11.90 3.33 -2.53
CA SER A 65 -11.15 3.38 -1.26
C SER A 65 -10.15 2.22 -1.13
N GLN A 66 -10.36 1.13 -1.87
CA GLN A 66 -9.42 0.03 -1.95
C GLN A 66 -8.08 0.41 -2.60
N TYR A 67 -8.03 1.48 -3.41
CA TYR A 67 -6.82 1.99 -4.06
C TYR A 67 -6.22 3.20 -3.34
N ARG A 68 -6.61 3.45 -2.08
CA ARG A 68 -6.01 4.53 -1.30
C ARG A 68 -4.53 4.25 -1.02
N SER A 69 -3.74 5.31 -0.97
CA SER A 69 -2.36 5.22 -0.50
C SER A 69 -2.35 4.99 1.02
N ALA A 70 -1.75 3.89 1.48
CA ALA A 70 -1.69 3.53 2.88
C ALA A 70 -0.39 2.79 3.25
N ILE A 71 0.09 3.04 4.46
CA ILE A 71 1.19 2.34 5.13
C ILE A 71 0.63 1.71 6.40
N PHE A 72 0.69 0.38 6.47
CA PHE A 72 0.27 -0.41 7.62
C PHE A 72 1.49 -0.85 8.42
N TYR A 73 1.77 -0.20 9.54
CA TYR A 73 2.96 -0.50 10.35
C TYR A 73 2.69 -1.62 11.36
N THR A 74 3.70 -2.43 11.67
CA THR A 74 3.61 -3.49 12.69
C THR A 74 4.34 -3.14 14.00
N THR A 75 5.21 -2.14 13.99
CA THR A 75 5.93 -1.68 15.18
C THR A 75 5.85 -0.15 15.36
N PRO A 76 5.98 0.37 16.60
CA PRO A 76 6.06 1.81 16.86
C PRO A 76 7.23 2.50 16.12
N GLU A 77 8.35 1.80 15.95
CA GLU A 77 9.51 2.30 15.21
C GLU A 77 9.16 2.53 13.73
N GLN A 78 8.46 1.57 13.10
CA GLN A 78 7.97 1.72 11.74
C GLN A 78 6.97 2.87 11.61
N GLN A 79 6.07 3.06 12.59
CA GLN A 79 5.16 4.20 12.61
C GLN A 79 5.94 5.52 12.59
N LYS A 80 6.90 5.68 13.50
CA LYS A 80 7.71 6.89 13.61
C LYS A 80 8.49 7.17 12.33
N THR A 81 9.13 6.16 11.75
CA THR A 81 9.89 6.29 10.51
C THR A 81 8.99 6.60 9.32
N ALA A 82 7.82 5.96 9.22
CA ALA A 82 6.85 6.24 8.16
C ALA A 82 6.35 7.70 8.23
N ILE A 83 5.97 8.18 9.42
CA ILE A 83 5.53 9.58 9.62
C ILE A 83 6.65 10.55 9.24
N ALA A 84 7.88 10.32 9.73
CA ALA A 84 9.02 11.16 9.39
C ALA A 84 9.32 11.18 7.88
N SER A 85 9.18 10.04 7.20
CA SER A 85 9.35 9.93 5.75
C SER A 85 8.29 10.72 4.97
N ARG A 86 7.03 10.67 5.40
CA ARG A 86 5.92 11.43 4.81
C ARG A 86 6.15 12.93 4.96
N GLU A 87 6.50 13.38 6.17
CA GLU A 87 6.80 14.79 6.42
C GLU A 87 8.01 15.28 5.63
N LYS A 88 9.04 14.43 5.47
CA LYS A 88 10.20 14.75 4.64
C LYS A 88 9.78 14.94 3.17
N LEU A 89 8.88 14.10 2.66
CA LEU A 89 8.36 14.19 1.31
C LEU A 89 7.49 15.44 1.11
N ASP A 90 6.60 15.75 2.06
CA ASP A 90 5.79 16.98 2.05
C ASP A 90 6.70 18.23 2.02
N ARG A 91 7.73 18.28 2.87
CA ARG A 91 8.70 19.38 2.92
C ARG A 91 9.59 19.49 1.69
N SER A 92 9.74 18.42 0.90
CA SER A 92 10.58 18.45 -0.29
C SER A 92 9.92 19.17 -1.46
N HIS A 93 8.64 19.53 -1.34
CA HIS A 93 7.84 20.15 -2.41
C HIS A 93 7.87 19.39 -3.74
N LYS A 94 8.12 18.07 -3.69
CA LYS A 94 8.11 17.21 -4.89
C LYS A 94 6.71 17.15 -5.51
N TYR A 95 5.68 17.26 -4.67
CA TYR A 95 4.29 17.31 -5.09
C TYR A 95 3.69 18.68 -4.76
N SER A 96 2.87 19.21 -5.66
CA SER A 96 2.14 20.47 -5.45
C SER A 96 0.90 20.31 -4.55
N LYS A 97 0.48 19.07 -4.31
CA LYS A 97 -0.65 18.69 -3.46
C LYS A 97 -0.14 18.03 -2.19
N PRO A 98 -0.88 18.13 -1.07
CA PRO A 98 -0.51 17.47 0.17
C PRO A 98 -0.50 15.95 0.00
N ILE A 99 0.39 15.28 0.73
CA ILE A 99 0.41 13.82 0.82
C ILE A 99 -0.79 13.34 1.63
N VAL A 100 -1.61 12.46 1.04
CA VAL A 100 -2.83 11.92 1.66
C VAL A 100 -2.66 10.50 2.18
N THR A 101 -1.44 9.95 2.12
CA THR A 101 -1.14 8.59 2.57
C THR A 101 -1.52 8.38 4.04
N GLU A 102 -2.37 7.38 4.26
CA GLU A 102 -2.75 6.92 5.59
C GLU A 102 -1.57 6.17 6.24
N ILE A 103 -1.29 6.42 7.50
CA ILE A 103 -0.29 5.68 8.28
C ILE A 103 -1.00 5.13 9.51
N THR A 104 -1.30 3.84 9.50
CA THR A 104 -2.14 3.19 10.51
C THR A 104 -1.52 1.87 10.95
N GLN A 105 -1.92 1.39 12.13
CA GLN A 105 -1.44 0.10 12.61
C GLN A 105 -2.00 -1.02 11.73
N ALA A 106 -1.14 -1.98 11.37
CA ALA A 106 -1.55 -3.15 10.62
C ALA A 106 -2.60 -3.95 11.41
N GLY A 107 -3.76 -4.14 10.78
CA GLY A 107 -4.77 -5.08 11.25
C GLY A 107 -4.54 -6.49 10.71
N GLU A 108 -5.61 -7.27 10.65
CA GLU A 108 -5.57 -8.59 10.01
C GLU A 108 -5.28 -8.45 8.51
N PHE A 109 -4.43 -9.32 7.98
CA PHE A 109 -4.07 -9.36 6.56
C PHE A 109 -4.68 -10.60 5.92
N TYR A 110 -5.62 -10.38 5.00
CA TYR A 110 -6.23 -11.45 4.23
C TYR A 110 -5.49 -11.60 2.91
N ARG A 111 -4.80 -12.73 2.74
CA ARG A 111 -4.09 -13.03 1.50
C ARG A 111 -5.10 -13.12 0.35
N ALA A 112 -4.85 -12.39 -0.74
CA ALA A 112 -5.69 -12.45 -1.93
C ALA A 112 -5.53 -13.80 -2.65
N GLU A 113 -6.49 -14.11 -3.52
CA GLU A 113 -6.55 -15.33 -4.30
C GLU A 113 -5.26 -15.57 -5.11
N ASP A 114 -4.90 -16.85 -5.34
CA ASP A 114 -3.60 -17.21 -5.91
C ASP A 114 -3.33 -16.63 -7.31
N TYR A 115 -4.38 -16.30 -8.07
CA TYR A 115 -4.21 -15.65 -9.37
C TYR A 115 -3.70 -14.21 -9.23
N HIS A 116 -3.94 -13.52 -8.11
CA HIS A 116 -3.38 -12.19 -7.83
C HIS A 116 -1.91 -12.24 -7.40
N GLN A 117 -1.47 -13.36 -6.82
CA GLN A 117 -0.10 -13.50 -6.32
C GLN A 117 0.91 -13.49 -7.46
N GLN A 118 1.93 -12.62 -7.36
CA GLN A 118 2.97 -12.44 -8.39
C GLN A 118 2.40 -12.27 -9.81
N TYR A 119 1.22 -11.65 -9.94
CA TYR A 119 0.49 -11.53 -11.21
C TYR A 119 1.35 -10.95 -12.34
N TYR A 120 2.11 -9.89 -12.05
CA TYR A 120 3.01 -9.25 -13.02
C TYR A 120 4.07 -10.21 -13.59
N GLN A 121 4.67 -11.04 -12.73
CA GLN A 121 5.64 -12.06 -13.14
C GLN A 121 4.96 -13.16 -13.97
N LYS A 122 3.77 -13.61 -13.54
CA LYS A 122 2.99 -14.65 -14.24
C LYS A 122 2.51 -14.20 -15.63
N LYS A 123 2.29 -12.90 -15.83
CA LYS A 123 1.79 -12.32 -17.10
C LYS A 123 2.89 -11.73 -17.99
N GLY A 124 4.16 -11.91 -17.66
CA GLY A 124 5.27 -11.43 -18.50
C GLY A 124 5.45 -9.90 -18.53
N GLY A 125 4.98 -9.20 -17.50
CA GLY A 125 5.32 -7.79 -17.27
C GLY A 125 4.47 -6.71 -17.96
N GLY A 126 3.26 -7.03 -18.42
CA GLY A 126 2.43 -6.11 -19.22
C GLY A 126 1.27 -5.41 -18.51
N SER A 127 0.88 -5.80 -17.30
CA SER A 127 -0.37 -5.33 -16.69
C SER A 127 -0.15 -4.24 -15.63
N CYS A 128 -0.70 -3.05 -15.93
CA CYS A 128 -0.72 -1.82 -15.12
C CYS A 128 0.62 -1.08 -15.00
N LYS A 129 0.57 0.23 -15.27
CA LYS A 129 1.62 1.21 -14.97
C LYS A 129 1.10 2.14 -13.88
N PHE A 130 1.95 2.41 -12.88
CA PHE A 130 1.69 3.31 -11.76
C PHE A 130 1.96 4.77 -12.13
#